data_AF-A0A529L991-F1
#
_entry.id   AF-A0A529L991-F1
#
_cell.length_a   1.000
_cell.length_b   1.000
_cell.length_c   1.000
_cell.angle_alpha   90.00
_cell.angle_beta   90.00
_cell.angle_gamma   90.00
#
_symmetry.space_group_name_H-M   'P 1'
#
loop_
_entity.id
_entity.type
_entity.pdbx_description
1 polymer ?
#
loop_
_entity_poly.entity_id
_entity_poly.type
_entity_poly.pdbx_seq_one_letter_code
_entity_poly.pdbx_strand_id
1 'polypeptide(L)' 'MTAKQSPLFLGIDTGGTYTDAVLWSEEGGPLDNPNKGKVLAKAKALTTRHDLAVGISGAVDAVLEKAGTDPAAIKLV' A
#
# COMPACT_ATOMS: atom_id res chain seq x y z
N MET A 1 16.32 -22.38 4.44
CA MET A 1 16.68 -20.94 4.47
C MET A 1 15.40 -20.17 4.18
N THR A 2 14.80 -19.54 5.18
CA THR A 2 13.63 -18.67 4.96
C THR A 2 14.15 -17.36 4.39
N ALA A 3 13.71 -17.00 3.18
CA ALA A 3 14.02 -15.70 2.60
C ALA A 3 13.58 -14.62 3.60
N LYS A 4 14.47 -13.66 3.88
CA LYS A 4 14.15 -12.52 4.74
C LYS A 4 13.06 -11.73 4.02
N GLN A 5 11.86 -11.64 4.61
CA GLN A 5 10.81 -10.82 4.02
C GLN A 5 11.22 -9.35 4.06
N SER A 6 11.28 -8.72 2.89
CA SER A 6 11.57 -7.30 2.77
C SER A 6 10.41 -6.48 3.35
N PRO A 7 10.71 -5.37 4.06
CA PRO A 7 9.66 -4.53 4.63
C PRO A 7 8.65 -4.06 3.57
N LEU A 8 7.37 -4.26 3.86
CA LEU A 8 6.26 -3.73 3.07
C LEU A 8 5.65 -2.53 3.79
N PHE A 9 5.37 -1.47 3.04
CA PHE A 9 4.84 -0.22 3.55
C PHE A 9 3.54 0.12 2.84
N LEU A 10 2.54 0.54 3.62
CA LEU A 10 1.25 0.98 3.12
C LEU A 10 1.14 2.50 3.26
N GLY A 11 1.01 3.19 2.14
CA GLY A 11 0.71 4.62 2.10
C GLY A 11 -0.77 4.86 1.81
N ILE A 12 -1.40 5.76 2.56
CA ILE A 12 -2.80 6.17 2.39
C ILE A 12 -2.85 7.69 2.18
N ASP A 13 -3.61 8.14 1.20
CA ASP A 13 -3.86 9.56 0.92
C ASP A 13 -5.36 9.82 0.78
N THR A 14 -5.93 10.58 1.71
CA THR A 14 -7.36 10.91 1.68
C THR A 14 -7.57 12.23 0.94
N GLY A 15 -8.18 12.16 -0.23
CA GLY A 15 -8.64 13.33 -0.99
C GLY A 15 -10.11 13.65 -0.77
N GLY A 16 -10.61 14.69 -1.46
CA GLY A 16 -12.01 15.12 -1.35
C GLY A 16 -13.04 14.22 -2.05
N THR A 17 -12.60 13.42 -3.01
CA THR A 17 -13.44 12.50 -3.80
C THR A 17 -12.98 11.06 -3.66
N TYR A 18 -11.67 10.84 -3.61
CA TYR A 18 -11.07 9.52 -3.52
C TYR A 18 -10.07 9.43 -2.39
N THR A 19 -10.01 8.27 -1.77
CA THR A 19 -8.92 7.83 -0.90
C THR A 19 -8.06 6.86 -1.68
N ASP A 20 -6.77 7.15 -1.77
CA ASP A 20 -5.78 6.36 -2.49
C ASP A 20 -4.98 5.49 -1.51
N ALA A 21 -4.64 4.28 -1.94
CA ALA A 21 -3.80 3.35 -1.20
C ALA A 21 -2.69 2.79 -2.10
N VAL A 22 -1.46 2.75 -1.58
CA VAL A 22 -0.28 2.26 -2.28
C VAL A 22 0.47 1.29 -1.39
N LEU A 23 0.76 0.09 -1.91
CA LEU A 23 1.67 -0.85 -1.29
C LEU A 23 3.05 -0.72 -1.95
N TRP A 24 4.08 -0.47 -1.15
CA TRP A 24 5.45 -0.25 -1.59
C TRP A 24 6.42 -1.17 -0.85
N SER A 25 7.45 -1.64 -1.56
CA SER A 25 8.54 -2.46 -1.03
C SER A 25 9.86 -1.73 -1.17
N GLU A 26 10.72 -1.82 -0.16
CA GLU A 26 12.09 -1.33 -0.25
C GLU A 26 12.92 -2.14 -1.27
N GLU A 27 12.55 -3.39 -1.54
CA GLU A 27 13.21 -4.28 -2.50
C GLU A 27 12.61 -4.19 -3.91
N GLY A 28 13.40 -4.56 -4.92
CA GLY A 28 12.95 -4.65 -6.32
C GLY A 28 12.99 -3.33 -7.07
N GLY A 29 13.73 -2.36 -6.52
CA GLY A 29 14.01 -1.08 -7.15
C GLY A 29 14.80 -1.15 -8.45
N PRO A 30 14.81 -0.08 -9.26
CA PRO A 30 15.62 0.00 -10.48
C PRO A 30 17.13 -0.15 -10.19
N LEU A 31 17.87 -0.85 -11.05
CA LEU A 31 19.31 -1.07 -10.89
C LEU A 31 20.12 0.25 -10.93
N ASP A 32 19.62 1.25 -11.64
CA ASP A 32 20.20 2.59 -11.75
C ASP A 32 19.92 3.47 -10.52
N ASN A 33 19.04 3.04 -9.61
CA ASN A 33 18.81 3.69 -8.33
C ASN A 33 18.49 2.66 -7.24
N PRO A 34 19.52 2.06 -6.61
CA PRO A 34 19.35 1.00 -5.62
C PRO A 34 18.63 1.46 -4.34
N ASN A 35 18.49 2.76 -4.11
CA ASN A 35 17.75 3.33 -2.97
C ASN A 35 16.27 3.58 -3.30
N LYS A 36 15.83 3.32 -4.54
CA LYS A 36 14.45 3.56 -4.97
C LYS A 36 13.69 2.25 -4.96
N GLY A 37 12.93 1.98 -3.90
CA GLY A 37 12.05 0.80 -3.84
C GLY A 37 10.92 0.80 -4.88
N LYS A 38 10.11 -0.25 -4.86
CA LYS A 38 9.12 -0.57 -5.89
C LYS A 38 7.69 -0.46 -5.36
N VAL A 39 6.81 0.18 -6.13
CA VAL A 39 5.36 0.07 -5.90
C VAL A 39 4.87 -1.30 -6.37
N LEU A 40 4.25 -2.05 -5.47
CA LEU A 40 3.70 -3.37 -5.74
C LEU A 40 2.25 -3.31 -6.24
N ALA A 41 1.44 -2.46 -5.60
CA ALA A 41 0.02 -2.30 -5.94
C ALA A 41 -0.47 -0.88 -5.64
N LYS A 42 -1.52 -0.49 -6.36
CA LYS A 42 -2.26 0.76 -6.15
C LYS A 42 -3.76 0.50 -6.22
N ALA A 43 -4.51 1.11 -5.33
CA ALA A 43 -5.96 1.11 -5.37
C ALA A 43 -6.52 2.44 -4.88
N LYS A 44 -7.81 2.64 -5.12
CA LYS A 44 -8.53 3.81 -4.63
C LYS A 44 -9.98 3.44 -4.35
N ALA A 45 -10.58 4.13 -3.40
CA ALA A 45 -12.00 4.07 -3.07
C ALA A 45 -12.59 5.48 -3.01
N LEU A 46 -13.92 5.63 -3.08
CA LEU A 46 -14.55 6.94 -2.85
C LEU A 46 -14.29 7.39 -1.41
N THR A 47 -13.95 8.66 -1.23
CA THR A 47 -13.86 9.25 0.11
C THR A 47 -15.25 9.44 0.68
N THR A 48 -15.47 8.84 1.83
CA THR A 48 -16.65 9.02 2.66
C THR A 48 -16.37 10.13 3.68
N ARG A 49 -16.63 11.39 3.30
CA ARG A 49 -16.25 12.57 4.11
C ARG A 49 -16.80 12.57 5.54
N HIS A 50 -17.99 12.02 5.73
CA HIS A 50 -18.63 11.94 7.05
C HIS A 50 -18.07 10.80 7.91
N ASP A 51 -17.34 9.87 7.30
CA ASP A 51 -16.68 8.76 7.98
C ASP A 51 -15.50 8.27 7.14
N LEU A 52 -14.32 8.85 7.35
CA LEU A 52 -13.14 8.52 6.55
C LEU A 52 -12.73 7.05 6.68
N ALA A 53 -13.10 6.36 7.77
CA ALA A 53 -12.73 4.97 7.97
C ALA A 53 -13.31 4.06 6.88
N VAL A 54 -14.50 4.36 6.36
CA VAL A 54 -15.12 3.59 5.26
C VAL A 54 -14.29 3.72 3.97
N GLY A 55 -13.93 4.95 3.57
CA GLY A 55 -13.12 5.19 2.38
C GLY A 55 -11.69 4.66 2.51
N ILE A 56 -11.09 4.79 3.70
CA ILE A 56 -9.77 4.22 4.00
C ILE A 56 -9.82 2.69 3.92
N SER A 57 -10.75 2.04 4.61
CA SER A 57 -10.87 0.57 4.62
C SER A 57 -11.09 0.04 3.20
N GLY A 58 -11.97 0.68 2.41
CA GLY A 58 -12.18 0.30 1.01
C GLY A 58 -10.93 0.43 0.14
N ALA A 59 -10.10 1.46 0.36
CA ALA A 59 -8.84 1.61 -0.37
C ALA A 59 -7.79 0.57 0.07
N VAL A 60 -7.72 0.28 1.37
CA VAL A 60 -6.83 -0.73 1.97
C VAL A 60 -7.18 -2.13 1.47
N ASP A 61 -8.45 -2.53 1.57
CA ASP A 61 -8.92 -3.84 1.10
C ASP A 61 -8.60 -4.04 -0.38
N ALA A 62 -8.89 -3.03 -1.21
CA ALA A 62 -8.64 -3.10 -2.64
C ALA A 62 -7.15 -3.17 -3.00
N VAL A 63 -6.24 -2.55 -2.23
CA VAL A 63 -4.81 -2.66 -2.50
C VAL A 63 -4.24 -4.00 -2.04
N LEU A 64 -4.75 -4.54 -0.92
CA LEU A 64 -4.37 -5.85 -0.40
C LEU A 64 -4.81 -6.98 -1.34
N GLU A 65 -6.06 -6.93 -1.83
CA GLU A 65 -6.59 -7.88 -2.80
C GLU A 65 -5.75 -7.89 -4.08
N LYS A 66 -5.43 -6.70 -4.62
CA LYS A 66 -4.60 -6.59 -5.82
C LYS A 66 -3.16 -7.06 -5.61
N ALA A 67 -2.60 -6.84 -4.42
CA ALA A 67 -1.23 -7.24 -4.10
C ALA A 67 -1.09 -8.74 -3.82
N GLY A 68 -2.17 -9.42 -3.40
CA GLY A 68 -2.14 -10.83 -2.98
C GLY A 68 -1.15 -11.07 -1.82
N THR A 69 -0.96 -10.06 -0.97
CA THR A 69 0.01 -10.05 0.13
C THR A 69 -0.67 -10.31 1.46
N ASP A 70 0.01 -11.01 2.37
CA ASP A 70 -0.41 -11.15 3.77
C ASP A 70 -0.34 -9.78 4.48
N PRO A 71 -1.46 -9.23 4.98
CA PRO A 71 -1.48 -7.96 5.70
C PRO A 71 -0.53 -7.93 6.91
N ALA A 72 -0.24 -9.08 7.53
CA ALA A 72 0.70 -9.16 8.65
C ALA A 72 2.16 -8.81 8.28
N ALA A 73 2.50 -8.81 6.99
CA ALA A 73 3.81 -8.41 6.50
C ALA A 73 3.98 -6.88 6.38
N ILE A 74 2.90 -6.12 6.45
CA ILE A 74 2.92 -4.66 6.35
C ILE A 74 3.43 -4.06 7.66
N LYS A 75 4.44 -3.20 7.56
CA LYS A 75 4.98 -2.45 8.68
C LYS A 75 4.35 -1.07 8.74
N LEU A 76 3.96 -0.68 9.96
CA LEU A 76 3.58 0.69 10.29
C LEU A 76 4.83 1.48 10.71
N VAL A 77 4.86 2.76 10.33
CA VAL A 77 5.83 3.74 10.81
C VAL A 77 5.06 4.86 11.49
#